data_AF-A0A9W7VYP0-F1
#
_entry.id   AF-A0A9W7VYP0-F1
#
_cell.length_a   1.000
_cell.length_b   1.000
_cell.length_c   1.000
_cell.angle_alpha   90.00
_cell.angle_beta   90.00
_cell.angle_gamma   90.00
#
_symmetry.space_group_name_H-M   'P 1'
#
loop_
_entity.id
_entity.type
_entity.pdbx_description
1 polymer ?
#
loop_
_entity_poly.entity_id
_entity_poly.type
_entity_poly.pdbx_seq_one_letter_code
_entity_poly.pdbx_strand_id
1 'polypeptide(L)'
;MRGSQSFLLGCSASTWGSAWTSLRRKEPAGWIQELYRKRETTKVESSITPHKIKISTMVNTNLNGPESHRRYMQLALSEARKSPPKSTNFCVGACLVSPSHPVSLLATGYTLECEGNTHAEQCCFIKQATMYNCSEEELGRRLPEDTVLYTTMEPCNQRSVGNTPCVDRILRMRRADGRPVIRKVFVGVAEPVTFVGVNEGKRKLIDAGVEVIHVPGFEEEILNVATTGHMRAG
;
A
#
# COMPACT_ATOMS: atom_id res chain seq x y z
N MET A 1 -62.04 51.46 -18.49
CA MET A 1 -62.02 50.01 -18.77
C MET A 1 -60.60 49.49 -18.54
N ARG A 2 -60.44 48.52 -17.61
CA ARG A 2 -59.27 47.64 -17.35
C ARG A 2 -57.95 48.38 -17.01
N GLY A 3 -57.43 48.34 -15.78
CA GLY A 3 -56.90 47.16 -15.06
C GLY A 3 -55.42 46.99 -15.46
N SER A 4 -54.41 46.93 -14.60
CA SER A 4 -54.36 46.46 -13.21
C SER A 4 -53.14 47.04 -12.47
N GLN A 5 -53.33 47.27 -11.18
CA GLN A 5 -52.32 47.55 -10.17
C GLN A 5 -51.44 46.30 -9.93
N SER A 6 -50.20 46.50 -9.51
CA SER A 6 -49.44 45.46 -8.79
C SER A 6 -48.97 46.00 -7.45
N PHE A 7 -49.24 45.17 -6.46
CA PHE A 7 -49.20 45.40 -5.02
C PHE A 7 -47.77 45.49 -4.48
N LEU A 8 -47.61 46.37 -3.50
CA LEU A 8 -46.61 46.30 -2.44
C LEU A 8 -46.86 45.04 -1.59
N LEU A 9 -45.81 44.28 -1.28
CA LEU A 9 -45.73 43.46 -0.07
C LEU A 9 -44.26 43.35 0.35
N GLY A 10 -43.97 43.89 1.53
CA GLY A 10 -42.70 43.70 2.22
C GLY A 10 -42.70 42.44 3.08
N CYS A 11 -41.50 41.94 3.37
CA CYS A 11 -41.17 41.11 4.54
C CYS A 11 -39.73 41.48 4.90
N SER A 12 -39.53 42.32 5.92
CA SER A 12 -39.27 41.94 7.31
C SER A 12 -37.95 41.17 7.46
N ALA A 13 -36.91 41.94 7.78
CA ALA A 13 -35.71 41.45 8.42
C ALA A 13 -35.92 41.51 9.94
N SER A 14 -35.96 40.37 10.61
CA SER A 14 -35.79 40.31 12.06
C SER A 14 -35.39 38.90 12.51
N THR A 15 -34.19 38.86 13.11
CA THR A 15 -33.82 38.16 14.36
C THR A 15 -34.02 36.67 14.45
N TRP A 16 -32.92 35.91 14.55
CA TRP A 16 -32.63 35.05 15.71
C TRP A 16 -31.12 35.09 15.98
N GLY A 17 -30.75 35.63 17.14
CA GLY A 17 -29.40 35.55 17.67
C GLY A 17 -29.30 34.45 18.73
N SER A 18 -28.03 34.13 19.06
CA SER A 18 -27.56 33.42 20.28
C SER A 18 -27.96 31.94 20.42
N ALA A 19 -27.15 31.02 20.92
CA ALA A 19 -25.83 31.06 21.53
C ALA A 19 -25.27 29.63 21.59
N TRP A 20 -23.95 29.52 21.55
CA TRP A 20 -23.11 28.62 22.34
C TRP A 20 -23.66 27.24 22.72
N THR A 21 -23.09 26.19 22.14
CA THR A 21 -22.66 25.04 22.95
C THR A 21 -21.35 24.47 22.40
N SER A 22 -20.33 24.64 23.23
CA SER A 22 -19.05 23.93 23.19
C SER A 22 -19.25 22.43 22.97
N LEU A 23 -18.57 21.86 21.97
CA LEU A 23 -18.16 20.45 21.97
C LEU A 23 -16.94 20.30 21.06
N ARG A 24 -15.78 20.70 21.60
CA ARG A 24 -14.51 20.04 21.31
C ARG A 24 -14.71 18.52 21.49
N ARG A 25 -14.66 17.77 20.39
CA ARG A 25 -14.34 16.34 20.40
C ARG A 25 -13.11 16.17 19.50
N LYS A 26 -11.93 16.35 20.08
CA LYS A 26 -11.02 15.28 20.53
C LYS A 26 -10.56 14.42 19.35
N GLU A 27 -9.38 14.76 18.84
CA GLU A 27 -8.61 13.99 17.87
C GLU A 27 -8.25 12.60 18.43
N PRO A 28 -8.33 11.51 17.64
CA PRO A 28 -7.85 10.20 18.04
C PRO A 28 -6.38 10.02 17.60
N ALA A 29 -5.48 10.92 18.00
CA ALA A 29 -4.04 10.84 17.66
C ALA A 29 -3.15 10.29 18.81
N GLY A 30 -3.74 9.97 19.96
CA GLY A 30 -2.98 9.64 21.18
C GLY A 30 -2.41 8.21 21.27
N TRP A 31 -3.05 7.22 20.64
CA TRP A 31 -2.67 5.81 20.84
C TRP A 31 -1.45 5.39 20.03
N ILE A 32 -1.19 6.03 18.89
CA ILE A 32 -0.05 5.71 18.03
C ILE A 32 1.26 6.25 18.63
N GLN A 33 1.24 7.43 19.25
CA GLN A 33 2.41 7.95 20.00
C GLN A 33 2.68 7.14 21.27
N GLU A 34 1.65 6.60 21.93
CA GLU A 34 1.81 5.77 23.13
C GLU A 34 2.45 4.40 22.80
N LEU A 35 2.15 3.82 21.62
CA LEU A 35 2.82 2.60 21.14
C LEU A 35 4.30 2.83 20.78
N TYR A 36 4.65 4.01 20.26
CA TYR A 36 6.05 4.39 20.02
C TYR A 36 6.80 4.68 21.33
N ARG A 37 6.18 5.43 22.27
CA ARG A 37 6.79 5.79 23.57
C ARG A 37 7.01 4.58 24.48
N LYS A 38 6.11 3.59 24.48
CA LYS A 38 6.25 2.37 25.29
C LYS A 38 7.36 1.43 24.82
N ARG A 39 7.94 1.65 23.63
CA ARG A 39 9.09 0.87 23.14
C ARG A 39 10.44 1.43 23.62
N GLU A 40 10.48 2.69 24.07
CA GLU A 40 11.71 3.39 24.46
C GLU A 40 11.96 3.46 25.98
N THR A 41 11.00 3.07 26.83
CA THR A 41 11.10 3.28 28.29
C THR A 41 11.34 2.03 29.14
N THR A 42 11.65 0.86 28.55
CA THR A 42 12.15 -0.27 29.34
C THR A 42 13.64 -0.12 29.62
N LYS A 43 13.95 0.74 30.59
CA LYS A 43 15.26 0.85 31.22
C LYS A 43 15.47 -0.42 32.05
N VAL A 44 16.16 -1.42 31.49
CA VAL A 44 16.57 -2.62 32.23
C VAL A 44 17.74 -2.21 33.12
N GLU A 45 17.47 -2.09 34.41
CA GLU A 45 18.45 -1.87 35.46
C GLU A 45 19.19 -3.20 35.71
N SER A 46 20.46 -3.27 35.32
CA SER A 46 21.27 -4.49 35.37
C SER A 46 21.99 -4.61 36.72
N SER A 47 21.56 -5.53 37.56
CA SER A 47 22.36 -6.08 38.66
C SER A 47 23.01 -7.41 38.23
N ILE A 48 24.33 -7.39 38.32
CA ILE A 48 25.38 -8.36 37.94
C ILE A 48 25.08 -9.85 38.27
N THR A 49 25.34 -10.75 37.32
CA THR A 49 26.40 -11.81 37.38
C THR A 49 26.66 -12.45 36.00
N PRO A 50 27.89 -12.93 35.70
CA PRO A 50 28.36 -13.10 34.33
C PRO A 50 28.28 -14.56 33.86
N HIS A 51 27.32 -14.87 32.98
CA HIS A 51 27.48 -15.98 32.04
C HIS A 51 27.48 -15.44 30.62
N LYS A 52 28.59 -15.68 29.92
CA LYS A 52 28.87 -15.29 28.54
C LYS A 52 27.70 -15.64 27.61
N ILE A 53 26.85 -14.65 27.33
CA ILE A 53 26.01 -14.65 26.14
C ILE A 53 26.64 -13.61 25.22
N LYS A 54 27.29 -14.09 24.15
CA LYS A 54 27.64 -13.23 23.02
C LYS A 54 26.31 -12.76 22.42
N ILE A 55 25.79 -11.63 22.88
CA ILE A 55 24.76 -10.91 22.16
C ILE A 55 25.47 -10.34 20.94
N SER A 56 25.48 -11.13 19.88
CA SER A 56 25.94 -10.67 18.58
C SER A 56 24.95 -9.60 18.14
N THR A 57 25.40 -8.35 18.18
CA THR A 57 24.78 -7.25 17.47
C THR A 57 24.89 -7.58 15.97
N MET A 58 23.90 -8.31 15.46
CA MET A 58 23.79 -8.75 14.07
C MET A 58 22.33 -8.47 13.67
N VAL A 59 22.02 -7.62 12.69
CA VAL A 59 22.68 -7.47 11.40
C VAL A 59 22.44 -6.07 10.82
N ASN A 60 23.53 -5.34 10.55
CA ASN A 60 23.54 -4.38 9.45
C ASN A 60 23.75 -5.20 8.16
N THR A 61 22.76 -5.99 7.76
CA THR A 61 22.77 -6.64 6.45
C THR A 61 22.54 -5.57 5.41
N ASN A 62 23.40 -5.49 4.41
CA ASN A 62 23.16 -4.68 3.23
C ASN A 62 21.78 -5.06 2.64
N LEU A 63 20.76 -4.23 2.90
CA LEU A 63 19.37 -4.48 2.55
C LEU A 63 19.12 -4.47 1.03
N ASN A 64 20.16 -4.19 0.25
CA ASN A 64 20.16 -4.12 -1.21
C ASN A 64 20.78 -5.37 -1.87
N GLY A 65 21.03 -6.44 -1.12
CA GLY A 65 21.58 -7.69 -1.66
C GLY A 65 20.50 -8.68 -2.18
N PRO A 66 20.87 -9.66 -3.03
CA PRO A 66 19.96 -10.70 -3.51
C PRO A 66 19.23 -11.47 -2.40
N GLU A 67 19.89 -11.74 -1.27
CA GLU A 67 19.26 -12.40 -0.12
C GLU A 67 18.15 -11.55 0.50
N SER A 68 18.31 -10.22 0.51
CA SER A 68 17.29 -9.28 0.98
C SER A 68 16.06 -9.29 0.07
N HIS A 69 16.27 -9.32 -1.26
CA HIS A 69 15.16 -9.44 -2.23
C HIS A 69 14.38 -10.73 -2.06
N ARG A 70 15.06 -11.87 -1.85
CA ARG A 70 14.41 -13.17 -1.59
C ARG A 70 13.56 -13.13 -0.32
N ARG A 71 14.04 -12.48 0.75
CA ARG A 71 13.27 -12.34 2.00
C ARG A 71 11.98 -11.55 1.80
N TYR A 72 12.02 -10.44 1.07
CA TYR A 72 10.82 -9.65 0.78
C TYR A 72 9.86 -10.35 -0.18
N MET A 73 10.38 -11.12 -1.15
CA MET A 73 9.52 -11.96 -2.00
C MET A 73 8.86 -13.09 -1.21
N GLN A 74 9.58 -13.75 -0.31
CA GLN A 74 9.00 -14.73 0.63
C GLN A 74 7.93 -14.11 1.52
N LEU A 75 8.14 -12.88 1.99
CA LEU A 75 7.14 -12.13 2.75
C LEU A 75 5.89 -11.87 1.89
N ALA A 76 6.06 -11.33 0.67
CA ALA A 76 4.95 -11.09 -0.25
C ALA A 76 4.17 -12.40 -0.54
N LEU A 77 4.86 -13.52 -0.72
CA LEU A 77 4.24 -14.84 -0.87
C LEU A 77 3.49 -15.30 0.38
N SER A 78 4.01 -15.00 1.57
CA SER A 78 3.33 -15.29 2.83
C SER A 78 2.06 -14.44 2.99
N GLU A 79 2.05 -13.20 2.51
CA GLU A 79 0.85 -12.36 2.44
C GLU A 79 -0.16 -12.92 1.43
N ALA A 80 0.30 -13.37 0.25
CA ALA A 80 -0.56 -13.94 -0.78
C ALA A 80 -1.41 -15.11 -0.26
N ARG A 81 -0.84 -15.93 0.63
CA ARG A 81 -1.51 -17.08 1.28
C ARG A 81 -2.67 -16.68 2.21
N LYS A 82 -2.77 -15.41 2.61
CA LYS A 82 -3.86 -14.88 3.43
C LYS A 82 -5.06 -14.46 2.58
N SER A 83 -4.88 -14.32 1.27
CA SER A 83 -5.95 -13.92 0.36
C SER A 83 -7.04 -14.99 0.30
N PRO A 84 -8.33 -14.62 0.45
CA PRO A 84 -9.42 -15.57 0.33
C PRO A 84 -9.46 -16.12 -1.11
N PRO A 85 -9.37 -17.44 -1.32
CA PRO A 85 -9.35 -18.03 -2.65
C PRO A 85 -10.68 -17.79 -3.37
N LYS A 86 -10.62 -17.28 -4.60
CA LYS A 86 -11.78 -17.08 -5.47
C LYS A 86 -11.46 -17.55 -6.89
N SER A 87 -12.48 -17.96 -7.63
CA SER A 87 -12.34 -18.36 -9.04
C SER A 87 -12.13 -17.19 -10.00
N THR A 88 -12.33 -15.96 -9.52
CA THR A 88 -12.28 -14.72 -10.31
C THR A 88 -11.05 -13.85 -10.01
N ASN A 89 -10.24 -14.23 -9.03
CA ASN A 89 -9.12 -13.41 -8.55
C ASN A 89 -7.93 -14.30 -8.18
N PHE A 90 -6.74 -13.89 -8.61
CA PHE A 90 -5.50 -14.49 -8.12
C PHE A 90 -5.22 -14.09 -6.67
N CYS A 91 -4.76 -15.05 -5.88
CA CYS A 91 -4.18 -14.80 -4.55
C CYS A 91 -2.78 -14.19 -4.73
N VAL A 92 -2.70 -12.86 -4.74
CA VAL A 92 -1.45 -12.11 -4.90
C VAL A 92 -1.08 -11.48 -3.56
N GLY A 93 0.21 -11.34 -3.30
CA GLY A 93 0.73 -10.62 -2.16
C GLY A 93 1.81 -9.63 -2.58
N ALA A 94 1.96 -8.57 -1.80
CA ALA A 94 2.89 -7.49 -2.07
C ALA A 94 3.44 -6.89 -0.77
N CYS A 95 4.60 -6.24 -0.86
CA CYS A 95 5.11 -5.39 0.20
C CYS A 95 5.83 -4.16 -0.34
N LEU A 96 5.65 -3.06 0.37
CA LEU A 96 6.27 -1.76 0.12
C LEU A 96 7.43 -1.59 1.09
N VAL A 97 8.62 -1.32 0.56
CA VAL A 97 9.88 -1.34 1.32
C VAL A 97 10.68 -0.08 1.04
N SER A 98 11.32 0.50 2.05
CA SER A 98 12.33 1.55 1.92
C SER A 98 13.60 1.11 2.66
N PRO A 99 14.63 0.62 1.95
CA PRO A 99 15.84 0.08 2.56
C PRO A 99 16.54 1.03 3.55
N SER A 100 16.51 2.34 3.32
CA SER A 100 17.13 3.35 4.17
C SER A 100 16.25 3.82 5.34
N HIS A 101 14.96 3.48 5.37
CA HIS A 101 14.08 3.85 6.47
C HIS A 101 14.42 3.04 7.73
N PRO A 102 14.38 3.64 8.94
CA PRO A 102 14.54 2.94 10.22
C PRO A 102 13.73 1.64 10.37
N VAL A 103 12.54 1.61 9.75
CA VAL A 103 11.73 0.40 9.60
C VAL A 103 11.61 0.17 8.10
N SER A 104 12.37 -0.79 7.57
CA SER A 104 12.49 -0.94 6.12
C SER A 104 11.19 -1.42 5.47
N LEU A 105 10.35 -2.17 6.18
CA LEU A 105 9.03 -2.56 5.70
C LEU A 105 8.00 -1.47 6.02
N LEU A 106 7.44 -0.84 4.99
CA LEU A 106 6.45 0.22 5.14
C LEU A 106 5.04 -0.36 5.27
N ALA A 107 4.64 -1.22 4.32
CA ALA A 107 3.34 -1.85 4.29
C ALA A 107 3.40 -3.23 3.63
N THR A 108 2.45 -4.08 3.99
CA THR A 108 2.13 -5.32 3.27
C THR A 108 0.75 -5.23 2.64
N GLY A 109 0.49 -6.10 1.68
CA GLY A 109 -0.79 -6.18 0.98
C GLY A 109 -1.05 -7.60 0.48
N TYR A 110 -2.31 -8.03 0.49
CA TYR A 110 -2.74 -9.19 -0.28
C TYR A 110 -4.08 -8.93 -0.97
N THR A 111 -4.39 -9.68 -2.02
CA THR A 111 -5.64 -9.54 -2.78
C THR A 111 -6.84 -9.63 -1.84
N LEU A 112 -7.72 -8.62 -1.89
CA LEU A 112 -8.92 -8.46 -1.06
C LEU A 112 -8.65 -8.23 0.45
N GLU A 113 -7.46 -7.77 0.84
CA GLU A 113 -7.21 -7.36 2.23
C GLU A 113 -8.01 -6.10 2.62
N CYS A 114 -8.00 -5.08 1.76
CA CYS A 114 -8.74 -3.85 1.96
C CYS A 114 -10.14 -3.92 1.31
N GLU A 115 -11.08 -3.11 1.81
CA GLU A 115 -12.45 -3.08 1.32
C GLU A 115 -12.55 -2.89 -0.20
N GLY A 116 -13.45 -3.64 -0.83
CA GLY A 116 -13.69 -3.63 -2.28
C GLY A 116 -12.89 -4.69 -3.03
N ASN A 117 -12.91 -4.61 -4.36
CA ASN A 117 -12.14 -5.49 -5.24
C ASN A 117 -10.68 -5.00 -5.33
N THR A 118 -9.94 -5.09 -4.24
CA THR A 118 -8.57 -4.55 -4.13
C THR A 118 -7.52 -5.59 -4.52
N HIS A 119 -6.49 -5.15 -5.23
CA HIS A 119 -5.29 -5.96 -5.50
C HIS A 119 -4.25 -5.74 -4.40
N ALA A 120 -3.26 -6.64 -4.30
CA ALA A 120 -2.26 -6.60 -3.25
C ALA A 120 -1.45 -5.29 -3.22
N GLU A 121 -1.06 -4.77 -4.38
CA GLU A 121 -0.31 -3.51 -4.50
C GLU A 121 -1.17 -2.32 -4.06
N GLN A 122 -2.46 -2.32 -4.44
CA GLN A 122 -3.41 -1.31 -3.99
C GLN A 122 -3.58 -1.34 -2.46
N CYS A 123 -3.64 -2.54 -1.85
CA CYS A 123 -3.73 -2.67 -0.40
C CYS A 123 -2.51 -2.07 0.31
N CYS A 124 -1.30 -2.25 -0.24
CA CYS A 124 -0.10 -1.60 0.28
C CYS A 124 -0.25 -0.08 0.30
N PHE A 125 -0.75 0.52 -0.80
CA PHE A 125 -0.91 1.96 -0.91
C PHE A 125 -1.99 2.52 0.01
N ILE A 126 -3.16 1.85 0.10
CA ILE A 126 -4.24 2.24 1.01
C ILE A 126 -3.76 2.25 2.46
N LYS A 127 -3.09 1.17 2.90
CA LYS A 127 -2.58 1.04 4.27
C LYS A 127 -1.52 2.10 4.56
N GLN A 128 -0.61 2.35 3.63
CA GLN A 128 0.42 3.36 3.82
C GLN A 128 -0.13 4.78 3.85
N ALA A 129 -1.08 5.11 2.96
CA ALA A 129 -1.76 6.39 2.95
C ALA A 129 -2.53 6.64 4.27
N THR A 130 -3.22 5.60 4.77
CA THR A 130 -3.88 5.63 6.08
C THR A 130 -2.90 5.90 7.21
N MET A 131 -1.75 5.19 7.24
CA MET A 131 -0.70 5.40 8.24
C MET A 131 -0.12 6.82 8.21
N TYR A 132 -0.03 7.44 7.03
CA TYR A 132 0.43 8.81 6.86
C TYR A 132 -0.67 9.87 6.96
N ASN A 133 -1.91 9.45 7.21
CA ASN A 133 -3.10 10.31 7.23
C ASN A 133 -3.16 11.23 6.00
N CYS A 134 -3.09 10.62 4.81
CA CYS A 134 -3.16 11.30 3.52
C CYS A 134 -3.98 10.50 2.51
N SER A 135 -4.30 11.10 1.36
CA SER A 135 -4.92 10.35 0.26
C SER A 135 -3.88 9.49 -0.49
N GLU A 136 -4.35 8.57 -1.33
CA GLU A 136 -3.46 7.77 -2.21
C GLU A 136 -2.73 8.66 -3.23
N GLU A 137 -3.36 9.73 -3.69
CA GLU A 137 -2.77 10.72 -4.60
C GLU A 137 -1.65 11.52 -3.94
N GLU A 138 -1.76 11.77 -2.63
CA GLU A 138 -0.75 12.48 -1.85
C GLU A 138 0.40 11.56 -1.40
N LEU A 139 0.16 10.25 -1.33
CA LEU A 139 1.10 9.25 -0.84
C LEU A 139 2.48 9.37 -1.51
N GLY A 140 2.48 9.61 -2.83
CA GLY A 140 3.70 9.75 -3.61
C GLY A 140 4.66 10.84 -3.10
N ARG A 141 4.16 11.91 -2.47
CA ARG A 141 5.00 12.97 -1.89
C ARG A 141 5.54 12.64 -0.52
N ARG A 142 4.95 11.66 0.17
CA ARG A 142 5.28 11.29 1.56
C ARG A 142 6.14 10.03 1.66
N LEU A 143 6.14 9.19 0.62
CA LEU A 143 6.98 8.00 0.58
C LEU A 143 8.48 8.35 0.53
N PRO A 144 9.34 7.61 1.26
CA PRO A 144 10.79 7.72 1.16
C PRO A 144 11.31 7.63 -0.28
N GLU A 145 12.45 8.27 -0.57
CA GLU A 145 13.01 8.37 -1.93
C GLU A 145 13.45 7.04 -2.54
N ASP A 146 13.80 6.07 -1.71
CA ASP A 146 14.30 4.74 -2.07
C ASP A 146 13.22 3.67 -1.96
N THR A 147 11.94 4.07 -1.92
CA THR A 147 10.81 3.14 -1.85
C THR A 147 10.79 2.21 -3.07
N VAL A 148 10.69 0.92 -2.83
CA VAL A 148 10.54 -0.15 -3.82
C VAL A 148 9.33 -1.01 -3.51
N LEU A 149 8.78 -1.66 -4.53
CA LEU A 149 7.64 -2.56 -4.42
C LEU A 149 8.09 -4.00 -4.71
N TYR A 150 7.68 -4.95 -3.89
CA TYR A 150 7.72 -6.38 -4.22
C TYR A 150 6.30 -6.87 -4.42
N THR A 151 6.06 -7.65 -5.46
CA THR A 151 4.76 -8.29 -5.74
C THR A 151 4.99 -9.70 -6.25
N THR A 152 4.18 -10.66 -5.81
CA THR A 152 4.31 -12.04 -6.26
C THR A 152 3.97 -12.18 -7.73
N MET A 153 3.07 -11.36 -8.26
CA MET A 153 2.64 -11.39 -9.67
C MET A 153 2.82 -10.00 -10.30
N GLU A 154 3.11 -9.97 -11.61
CA GLU A 154 3.24 -8.73 -12.37
C GLU A 154 2.03 -7.81 -12.17
N PRO A 155 2.25 -6.49 -11.90
CA PRO A 155 1.14 -5.57 -11.74
C PRO A 155 0.24 -5.51 -12.97
N CYS A 156 -1.07 -5.56 -12.73
CA CYS A 156 -2.04 -5.55 -13.82
C CYS A 156 -2.04 -4.23 -14.61
N ASN A 157 -2.20 -4.33 -15.92
CA ASN A 157 -2.30 -3.18 -16.84
C ASN A 157 -3.74 -2.83 -17.24
N GLN A 158 -4.71 -3.66 -16.86
CA GLN A 158 -6.13 -3.55 -17.17
C GLN A 158 -6.96 -4.03 -15.98
N ARG A 159 -8.15 -3.44 -15.80
CA ARG A 159 -9.13 -3.84 -14.79
C ARG A 159 -10.54 -3.57 -15.31
N SER A 160 -11.53 -4.10 -14.60
CA SER A 160 -12.94 -3.78 -14.85
C SER A 160 -13.20 -2.26 -14.72
N VAL A 161 -14.24 -1.78 -15.41
CA VAL A 161 -14.63 -0.37 -15.39
C VAL A 161 -14.78 0.14 -13.94
N GLY A 162 -14.26 1.34 -13.68
CA GLY A 162 -14.26 1.95 -12.35
C GLY A 162 -13.06 1.58 -11.47
N ASN A 163 -12.18 0.68 -11.93
CA ASN A 163 -11.00 0.26 -11.18
C ASN A 163 -9.70 0.73 -11.86
N THR A 164 -8.88 1.50 -11.14
CA THR A 164 -7.54 1.89 -11.63
C THR A 164 -6.60 0.66 -11.61
N PRO A 165 -5.94 0.33 -12.74
CA PRO A 165 -4.89 -0.70 -12.82
C PRO A 165 -3.72 -0.44 -11.87
N CYS A 166 -3.08 -1.51 -11.38
CA CYS A 166 -1.95 -1.40 -10.46
C CYS A 166 -0.77 -0.64 -11.09
N VAL A 167 -0.49 -0.87 -12.38
CA VAL A 167 0.51 -0.11 -13.14
C VAL A 167 0.20 1.39 -13.09
N ASP A 168 -1.05 1.78 -13.37
CA ASP A 168 -1.44 3.18 -13.37
C ASP A 168 -1.33 3.81 -11.97
N ARG A 169 -1.63 3.07 -10.90
CA ARG A 169 -1.41 3.52 -9.51
C ARG A 169 0.06 3.80 -9.23
N ILE A 170 0.94 2.88 -9.62
CA ILE A 170 2.40 3.04 -9.49
C ILE A 170 2.87 4.27 -10.26
N LEU A 171 2.37 4.45 -11.50
CA LEU A 171 2.79 5.55 -12.37
C LEU A 171 2.24 6.92 -11.96
N ARG A 172 1.06 6.99 -11.32
CA ARG A 172 0.51 8.26 -10.81
C ARG A 172 1.33 8.84 -9.66
N MET A 173 2.04 7.99 -8.90
CA MET A 173 2.93 8.46 -7.85
C MET A 173 4.20 9.06 -8.45
N ARG A 174 4.23 10.40 -8.53
CA ARG A 174 5.36 11.18 -9.04
C ARG A 174 5.92 12.11 -7.98
N ARG A 175 7.23 12.31 -8.04
CA ARG A 175 7.94 13.35 -7.29
C ARG A 175 7.64 14.73 -7.90
N ALA A 176 8.00 15.79 -7.17
CA ALA A 176 7.85 17.16 -7.66
C ALA A 176 8.63 17.41 -8.97
N ASP A 177 9.73 16.70 -9.17
CA ASP A 177 10.55 16.75 -10.38
C ASP A 177 10.06 15.83 -11.53
N GLY A 178 8.89 15.21 -11.37
CA GLY A 178 8.28 14.33 -12.37
C GLY A 178 8.80 12.90 -12.40
N ARG A 179 9.84 12.53 -11.62
CA ARG A 179 10.34 11.16 -11.57
C ARG A 179 9.35 10.21 -10.85
N PRO A 180 9.33 8.91 -11.21
CA PRO A 180 8.58 7.90 -10.46
C PRO A 180 9.00 7.87 -8.98
N VAL A 181 8.00 7.79 -8.10
CA VAL A 181 8.20 7.59 -6.65
C VAL A 181 8.77 6.21 -6.39
N ILE A 182 8.14 5.19 -6.98
CA ILE A 182 8.61 3.80 -6.99
C ILE A 182 9.43 3.63 -8.26
N ARG A 183 10.75 3.51 -8.12
CA ARG A 183 11.66 3.33 -9.26
C ARG A 183 11.97 1.87 -9.56
N LYS A 184 11.72 0.97 -8.62
CA LYS A 184 11.96 -0.48 -8.77
C LYS A 184 10.76 -1.28 -8.32
N VAL A 185 10.34 -2.20 -9.16
CA VAL A 185 9.30 -3.19 -8.88
C VAL A 185 9.90 -4.58 -9.04
N PHE A 186 9.98 -5.32 -7.94
CA PHE A 186 10.45 -6.69 -7.90
C PHE A 186 9.25 -7.64 -8.06
N VAL A 187 9.33 -8.53 -9.04
CA VAL A 187 8.21 -9.39 -9.44
C VAL A 187 8.60 -10.86 -9.31
N GLY A 188 7.71 -11.67 -8.73
CA GLY A 188 7.93 -13.11 -8.61
C GLY A 188 7.60 -13.89 -9.88
N VAL A 189 6.45 -13.64 -10.51
CA VAL A 189 6.07 -14.23 -11.81
C VAL A 189 5.43 -13.20 -12.73
N ALA A 190 5.57 -13.39 -14.04
CA ALA A 190 4.74 -12.69 -15.01
C ALA A 190 3.26 -13.10 -14.84
N GLU A 191 2.33 -12.21 -15.18
CA GLU A 191 0.91 -12.55 -15.12
C GLU A 191 0.58 -13.64 -16.16
N PRO A 192 -0.08 -14.75 -15.78
CA PRO A 192 -0.50 -15.78 -16.72
C PRO A 192 -1.50 -15.24 -17.74
N VAL A 193 -1.32 -15.59 -19.02
CA VAL A 193 -2.18 -15.16 -20.17
C VAL A 193 -3.62 -15.71 -20.08
N THR A 194 -3.91 -16.57 -19.11
CA THR A 194 -5.17 -17.33 -19.01
C THR A 194 -6.38 -16.49 -18.61
N PHE A 195 -6.21 -15.30 -18.00
CA PHE A 195 -7.32 -14.49 -17.45
C PHE A 195 -7.38 -13.06 -17.97
N VAL A 196 -6.22 -12.51 -18.29
CA VAL A 196 -6.05 -11.18 -18.89
C VAL A 196 -5.32 -11.42 -20.19
N GLY A 197 -5.63 -10.68 -21.26
CA GLY A 197 -4.88 -10.77 -22.51
C GLY A 197 -3.39 -10.48 -22.31
N VAL A 198 -2.63 -10.24 -23.39
CA VAL A 198 -1.19 -9.91 -23.27
C VAL A 198 -0.99 -8.77 -22.24
N ASN A 199 -0.41 -9.08 -21.07
CA ASN A 199 -0.11 -8.09 -20.06
C ASN A 199 1.09 -7.26 -20.54
N GLU A 200 0.87 -5.97 -20.71
CA GLU A 200 1.87 -4.98 -21.12
C GLU A 200 2.38 -4.15 -19.93
N GLY A 201 2.07 -4.58 -18.70
CA GLY A 201 2.33 -3.84 -17.47
C GLY A 201 3.81 -3.60 -17.25
N LYS A 202 4.63 -4.64 -17.43
CA LYS A 202 6.09 -4.55 -17.43
C LYS A 202 6.58 -3.52 -18.44
N ARG A 203 6.08 -3.53 -19.68
CA ARG A 203 6.46 -2.56 -20.71
C ARG A 203 6.11 -1.14 -20.29
N LYS A 204 4.86 -0.89 -19.87
CA LYS A 204 4.38 0.42 -19.41
C LYS A 204 5.22 0.97 -18.24
N LEU A 205 5.63 0.11 -17.30
CA LEU A 205 6.51 0.50 -16.20
C LEU A 205 7.91 0.90 -16.69
N ILE A 206 8.51 0.08 -17.55
CA ILE A 206 9.85 0.33 -18.12
C ILE A 206 9.86 1.63 -18.94
N ASP A 207 8.87 1.83 -19.81
CA ASP A 207 8.75 3.04 -20.65
C ASP A 207 8.63 4.33 -19.81
N ALA A 208 8.12 4.21 -18.58
CA ALA A 208 8.00 5.32 -17.64
C ALA A 208 9.20 5.47 -16.69
N GLY A 209 10.30 4.74 -16.93
CA GLY A 209 11.53 4.81 -16.12
C GLY A 209 11.48 4.02 -14.82
N VAL A 210 10.61 3.02 -14.71
CA VAL A 210 10.54 2.09 -13.57
C VAL A 210 11.23 0.78 -13.95
N GLU A 211 12.25 0.38 -13.19
CA GLU A 211 12.90 -0.92 -13.37
C GLU A 211 11.99 -2.05 -12.86
N VAL A 212 11.77 -3.07 -13.70
CA VAL A 212 11.02 -4.27 -13.32
C VAL A 212 11.97 -5.46 -13.25
N ILE A 213 12.19 -5.98 -12.04
CA ILE A 213 13.24 -6.95 -11.73
C ILE A 213 12.60 -8.26 -11.28
N HIS A 214 12.94 -9.36 -11.94
CA HIS A 214 12.45 -10.68 -11.55
C HIS A 214 13.21 -11.24 -10.33
N VAL A 215 12.49 -11.83 -9.37
CA VAL A 215 13.09 -12.52 -8.21
C VAL A 215 12.90 -14.03 -8.37
N PRO A 216 13.94 -14.77 -8.78
CA PRO A 216 13.80 -16.17 -9.17
C PRO A 216 13.70 -17.14 -7.98
N GLY A 217 13.20 -18.34 -8.25
CA GLY A 217 13.12 -19.46 -7.31
C GLY A 217 11.87 -19.47 -6.43
N PHE A 218 10.79 -18.83 -6.90
CA PHE A 218 9.49 -18.75 -6.25
C PHE A 218 8.33 -19.06 -7.21
N GLU A 219 8.63 -19.30 -8.48
CA GLU A 219 7.68 -19.25 -9.59
C GLU A 219 6.58 -20.29 -9.44
N GLU A 220 6.97 -21.55 -9.20
CA GLU A 220 6.03 -22.65 -8.97
C GLU A 220 5.15 -22.40 -7.74
N GLU A 221 5.75 -21.99 -6.62
CA GLU A 221 5.04 -21.76 -5.37
C GLU A 221 4.06 -20.59 -5.49
N ILE A 222 4.47 -19.50 -6.15
CA ILE A 222 3.62 -18.35 -6.43
C ILE A 222 2.45 -18.74 -7.31
N LEU A 223 2.67 -19.48 -8.41
CA LEU A 223 1.59 -19.90 -9.31
C LEU A 223 0.61 -20.84 -8.59
N ASN A 224 1.10 -21.75 -7.75
CA ASN A 224 0.28 -22.63 -6.93
C ASN A 224 -0.58 -21.84 -5.95
N VAL A 225 -0.01 -20.85 -5.24
CA VAL A 225 -0.76 -19.99 -4.31
C VAL A 225 -1.77 -19.13 -5.08
N ALA A 226 -1.34 -18.44 -6.14
CA ALA A 226 -2.16 -17.55 -6.94
C ALA A 226 -3.40 -18.25 -7.49
N THR A 227 -3.28 -19.52 -7.86
CA THR A 227 -4.35 -20.30 -8.49
C THR A 227 -5.19 -21.14 -7.52
N THR A 228 -4.97 -21.05 -6.20
CA THR A 228 -5.67 -21.88 -5.19
C THR A 228 -7.20 -21.84 -5.32
N GLY A 229 -7.78 -20.70 -5.71
CA GLY A 229 -9.22 -20.53 -5.91
C GLY A 229 -9.76 -20.87 -7.31
N HIS A 230 -8.89 -21.15 -8.27
CA HIS A 230 -9.27 -21.44 -9.65
C HIS A 230 -9.52 -22.93 -9.82
N MET A 231 -10.54 -23.29 -10.60
CA MET A 231 -10.77 -24.69 -10.96
C MET A 231 -9.56 -25.21 -11.74
N ARG A 232 -8.97 -26.31 -11.28
CA ARG A 232 -7.97 -27.03 -12.07
C ARG A 232 -8.70 -27.60 -13.28
N ALA A 233 -8.19 -27.31 -14.48
CA ALA A 233 -8.62 -28.05 -15.66
C ALA A 233 -8.32 -29.52 -15.40
N GLY A 234 -9.38 -30.34 -15.27
CA GLY A 234 -9.28 -31.79 -15.13
C GLY A 234 -8.91 -32.46 -16.44
#